data_AF-A0A1B9EJF5-F1
#
_entry.id   AF-A0A1B9EJF5-F1
#
_cell.length_a   1.000
_cell.length_b   1.000
_cell.length_c   1.000
_cell.angle_alpha   90.00
_cell.angle_beta   90.00
_cell.angle_gamma   90.00
#
_symmetry.space_group_name_H-M   'P 1'
#
loop_
_entity.id
_entity.type
_entity.pdbx_description
1 polymer ?
#
loop_
_entity_poly.entity_id
_entity_poly.type
_entity_poly.pdbx_seq_one_letter_code
_entity_poly.pdbx_strand_id
1 'polypeptide(L)'
;MSDATLSPSAGPQQELVKALQELHRAAGLLSFRKVSEQIGNRDDLLSAASHETVRSALKGIRMPRWETVRDIVVVLAGLCSPPRDEEAETARFLPLWRATREGESGAMKSFQELLNGGWGGEDGKWTPELVMGAMLNPFNAIRIHPSLAAPHEPLISEDDWVQLMQIEIEERGAEHVLRVLLHMLKGDYVGAERGAPYGYHNADREAMEAYAAFRYGCQEILRRLRAEPNLLAESIRAMRADETMDRDDRAELLESESDPSLLREVMIVTPDTWDEASEEAHHMVFGYLIKQISPVGRAGLPDEERFRITWRVPVPAAV
;
A
#
# COMPACT_ATOMS: atom_id res chain seq x y z
N MET A 1 -42.59 -43.62 -0.22
CA MET A 1 -41.81 -42.51 -0.81
C MET A 1 -41.54 -41.55 0.33
N SER A 2 -40.28 -41.46 0.73
CA SER A 2 -39.85 -40.82 1.97
C SER A 2 -39.99 -39.31 1.90
N ASP A 3 -40.62 -38.77 2.94
CA ASP A 3 -40.72 -37.35 3.24
C ASP A 3 -39.33 -36.86 3.68
N ALA A 4 -38.68 -36.06 2.85
CA ALA A 4 -37.37 -35.49 3.14
C ALA A 4 -37.56 -34.25 4.01
N THR A 5 -37.35 -34.44 5.31
CA THR A 5 -37.18 -33.38 6.31
C THR A 5 -36.12 -32.38 5.86
N LEU A 6 -36.56 -31.19 5.43
CA LEU A 6 -35.74 -29.98 5.37
C LEU A 6 -35.37 -29.61 6.81
N SER A 7 -34.14 -29.90 7.21
CA SER A 7 -33.56 -29.37 8.46
C SER A 7 -33.63 -27.84 8.46
N PRO A 8 -34.08 -27.18 9.53
CA PRO A 8 -34.06 -25.73 9.61
C PRO A 8 -32.62 -25.25 9.51
N SER A 9 -32.33 -24.36 8.56
CA SER A 9 -31.03 -23.70 8.44
C SER A 9 -30.67 -23.08 9.79
N ALA A 10 -29.54 -23.50 10.34
CA ALA A 10 -28.98 -22.94 11.55
C ALA A 10 -28.82 -21.42 11.36
N GLY A 11 -29.20 -20.59 12.34
CA GLY A 11 -29.09 -19.14 12.20
C GLY A 11 -27.65 -18.70 11.90
N PRO A 12 -27.40 -17.54 11.27
CA PRO A 12 -26.06 -17.13 10.81
C PRO A 12 -24.96 -17.24 11.88
N GLN A 13 -25.29 -16.90 13.13
CA GLN A 13 -24.38 -17.07 14.27
C GLN A 13 -23.96 -18.53 14.50
N GLN A 14 -24.88 -19.48 14.35
CA GLN A 14 -24.59 -20.91 14.48
C GLN A 14 -23.70 -21.40 13.35
N GLU A 15 -23.86 -20.88 12.12
CA GLU A 15 -22.99 -21.22 10.98
C GLU A 15 -21.56 -20.73 11.19
N LEU A 16 -21.39 -19.46 11.62
CA LEU A 16 -20.09 -18.90 11.96
C LEU A 16 -19.40 -19.72 13.07
N VAL A 17 -20.13 -20.03 14.15
CA VAL A 17 -19.59 -20.78 15.29
C VAL A 17 -19.23 -22.21 14.88
N LYS A 18 -20.05 -22.85 14.05
CA LYS A 18 -19.77 -24.19 13.51
C LYS A 18 -18.52 -24.19 12.65
N ALA A 19 -18.34 -23.19 11.78
CA ALA A 19 -17.14 -23.04 10.98
C ALA A 19 -15.90 -22.82 11.86
N LEU A 20 -15.99 -21.95 12.87
CA LEU A 20 -14.89 -21.70 13.81
C LEU A 20 -14.50 -22.96 14.58
N GLN A 21 -15.48 -23.75 15.00
CA GLN A 21 -15.24 -25.02 15.68
C GLN A 21 -14.67 -26.10 14.75
N GLU A 22 -15.03 -26.11 13.48
CA GLU A 22 -14.44 -26.99 12.47
C GLU A 22 -12.96 -26.66 12.27
N LEU A 23 -12.63 -25.38 12.04
CA LEU A 23 -11.25 -24.94 11.89
C LEU A 23 -10.43 -25.22 13.16
N HIS A 24 -11.02 -25.01 14.34
CA HIS A 24 -10.38 -25.34 15.62
C HIS A 24 -10.09 -26.83 15.78
N ARG A 25 -10.97 -27.72 15.29
CA ARG A 25 -10.72 -29.17 15.24
C ARG A 25 -9.62 -29.52 14.26
N ALA A 26 -9.62 -28.91 13.08
CA ALA A 26 -8.59 -29.11 12.05
C ALA A 26 -7.19 -28.68 12.53
N ALA A 27 -7.13 -27.64 13.37
CA ALA A 27 -5.93 -27.16 14.04
C ALA A 27 -5.50 -28.01 15.28
N GLY A 28 -6.17 -29.14 15.54
CA GLY A 28 -5.81 -30.04 16.64
C GLY A 28 -6.33 -29.65 18.03
N LEU A 29 -7.43 -28.88 18.10
CA LEU A 29 -8.13 -28.54 19.37
C LEU A 29 -7.23 -27.87 20.41
N LEU A 30 -6.42 -26.90 19.97
CA LEU A 30 -5.53 -26.14 20.85
C LEU A 30 -6.30 -25.45 21.99
N SER A 31 -5.66 -25.30 23.15
CA SER A 31 -6.28 -24.56 24.25
C SER A 31 -6.50 -23.10 23.86
N PHE A 32 -7.58 -22.48 24.35
CA PHE A 32 -7.88 -21.06 24.05
C PHE A 32 -6.75 -20.12 24.50
N ARG A 33 -6.03 -20.49 25.57
CA ARG A 33 -4.84 -19.77 26.03
C ARG A 33 -3.70 -19.85 25.02
N LYS A 34 -3.47 -21.02 24.43
CA LYS A 34 -2.45 -21.21 23.40
C LYS A 34 -2.80 -20.46 22.12
N VAL A 35 -4.08 -20.42 21.72
CA VAL A 35 -4.52 -19.60 20.57
C VAL A 35 -4.29 -18.10 20.84
N SER A 36 -4.66 -17.61 22.02
CA SER A 36 -4.42 -16.21 22.41
C SER A 36 -2.93 -15.85 22.47
N GLU A 37 -2.08 -16.76 22.95
CA GLU A 37 -0.62 -16.59 22.95
C GLU A 37 -0.04 -16.52 21.53
N GLN A 38 -0.53 -17.37 20.61
CA GLN A 38 -0.11 -17.32 19.21
C GLN A 38 -0.58 -16.04 18.50
N ILE A 39 -1.75 -15.52 18.86
CA ILE A 39 -2.21 -14.20 18.38
C ILE A 39 -1.26 -13.11 18.89
N GLY A 40 -0.87 -13.15 20.16
CA GLY A 40 0.03 -12.15 20.75
C GLY A 40 1.48 -12.22 20.28
N ASN A 41 1.92 -13.35 19.72
CA ASN A 41 3.29 -13.55 19.22
C ASN A 41 3.45 -13.18 17.73
N ARG A 42 2.39 -12.77 17.05
CA ARG A 42 2.39 -12.38 15.64
C ARG A 42 2.20 -10.87 15.51
N ASP A 43 3.19 -10.20 14.91
CA ASP A 43 3.20 -8.74 14.74
C ASP A 43 2.25 -8.25 13.63
N ASP A 44 1.72 -9.15 12.80
CA ASP A 44 0.84 -8.89 11.64
C ASP A 44 -0.67 -8.97 11.94
N LEU A 45 -1.02 -9.20 13.21
CA LEU A 45 -2.41 -9.38 13.65
C LEU A 45 -3.00 -8.08 14.24
N LEU A 46 -4.32 -7.92 14.08
CA LEU A 46 -5.00 -6.64 14.30
C LEU A 46 -5.60 -6.49 15.71
N SER A 47 -5.62 -7.56 16.51
CA SER A 47 -6.26 -7.58 17.82
C SER A 47 -5.43 -8.28 18.90
N ALA A 48 -5.43 -7.71 20.10
CA ALA A 48 -4.88 -8.32 21.31
C ALA A 48 -5.93 -9.24 21.98
N ALA A 49 -6.46 -10.22 21.24
CA ALA A 49 -7.56 -11.06 21.73
C ALA A 49 -7.14 -11.92 22.93
N SER A 50 -7.77 -11.71 24.08
CA SER A 50 -7.55 -12.52 25.29
C SER A 50 -8.13 -13.93 25.15
N HIS A 51 -7.62 -14.88 25.92
CA HIS A 51 -8.12 -16.27 25.93
C HIS A 51 -9.63 -16.40 26.23
N GLU A 52 -10.21 -15.48 27.02
CA GLU A 52 -11.66 -15.45 27.28
C GLU A 52 -12.45 -14.93 26.06
N THR A 53 -11.85 -14.02 25.29
CA THR A 53 -12.41 -13.53 24.03
C THR A 53 -12.43 -14.64 22.99
N VAL A 54 -11.32 -15.37 22.85
CA VAL A 54 -11.20 -16.54 21.97
C VAL A 54 -12.22 -17.63 22.36
N ARG A 55 -12.33 -17.92 23.67
CA ARG A 55 -13.33 -18.86 24.19
C ARG A 55 -14.76 -18.41 23.86
N SER A 56 -15.06 -17.14 24.07
CA SER A 56 -16.41 -16.58 23.82
C SER A 56 -16.77 -16.66 22.33
N ALA A 57 -15.81 -16.41 21.45
CA ALA A 57 -15.96 -16.53 20.00
C ALA A 57 -16.24 -17.97 19.56
N LEU A 58 -15.36 -18.92 19.94
CA LEU A 58 -15.46 -20.33 19.54
C LEU A 58 -16.69 -21.06 20.12
N LYS A 59 -17.21 -20.58 21.26
CA LYS A 59 -18.44 -21.10 21.87
C LYS A 59 -19.71 -20.38 21.41
N GLY A 60 -19.57 -19.29 20.63
CA GLY A 60 -20.70 -18.48 20.21
C GLY A 60 -21.41 -17.74 21.35
N ILE A 61 -20.74 -17.54 22.50
CA ILE A 61 -21.31 -16.87 23.69
C ILE A 61 -21.52 -15.38 23.41
N ARG A 62 -20.55 -14.76 22.74
CA ARG A 62 -20.59 -13.35 22.35
C ARG A 62 -20.05 -13.19 20.95
N MET A 63 -20.71 -12.35 20.14
CA MET A 63 -20.24 -12.06 18.80
C MET A 63 -18.95 -11.22 18.86
N PRO A 64 -17.83 -11.69 18.29
CA PRO A 64 -16.58 -10.92 18.26
C PRO A 64 -16.64 -9.85 17.17
N ARG A 65 -15.71 -8.88 17.23
CA ARG A 65 -15.45 -8.00 16.09
C ARG A 65 -14.74 -8.77 14.98
N TRP A 66 -14.82 -8.28 13.74
CA TRP A 66 -14.19 -8.93 12.60
C TRP A 66 -12.69 -9.13 12.80
N GLU A 67 -11.97 -8.15 13.33
CA GLU A 67 -10.52 -8.23 13.57
C GLU A 67 -10.17 -9.43 14.46
N THR A 68 -10.98 -9.66 15.49
CA THR A 68 -10.83 -10.81 16.38
C THR A 68 -11.15 -12.14 15.69
N VAL A 69 -12.15 -12.17 14.80
CA VAL A 69 -12.46 -13.37 14.02
C VAL A 69 -11.33 -13.68 13.05
N ARG A 70 -10.85 -12.68 12.30
CA ARG A 70 -9.71 -12.78 11.38
C ARG A 70 -8.48 -13.34 12.09
N ASP A 71 -8.08 -12.76 13.20
CA ASP A 71 -6.86 -13.20 13.89
C ASP A 71 -6.96 -14.64 14.42
N ILE A 72 -8.15 -15.04 14.92
CA ILE A 72 -8.42 -16.43 15.30
C ILE A 72 -8.32 -17.35 14.08
N VAL A 73 -8.91 -16.97 12.94
CA VAL A 73 -8.91 -17.76 11.70
C VAL A 73 -7.51 -17.92 11.15
N VAL A 74 -6.75 -16.83 11.04
CA VAL A 74 -5.35 -16.82 10.57
C VAL A 74 -4.50 -17.77 11.41
N VAL A 75 -4.54 -17.64 12.74
CA VAL A 75 -3.77 -18.50 13.64
C VAL A 75 -4.19 -19.96 13.53
N LEU A 76 -5.49 -20.26 13.46
CA LEU A 76 -5.95 -21.65 13.36
C LEU A 76 -5.65 -22.26 11.98
N ALA A 77 -5.74 -21.49 10.89
CA ALA A 77 -5.44 -21.94 9.53
C ALA A 77 -3.97 -22.34 9.37
N GLY A 78 -3.04 -21.51 9.85
CA GLY A 78 -1.61 -21.80 9.85
C GLY A 78 -1.21 -22.99 10.71
N LEU A 79 -2.03 -23.35 11.71
CA LEU A 79 -1.80 -24.48 12.62
C LEU A 79 -2.51 -25.78 12.19
N CYS A 80 -3.26 -25.76 11.08
CA CYS A 80 -3.84 -26.97 10.50
C CYS A 80 -2.76 -27.92 9.96
N SER A 81 -3.08 -29.22 9.85
CA SER A 81 -2.22 -30.20 9.20
C SER A 81 -3.00 -30.94 8.10
N PRO A 82 -2.71 -30.69 6.80
CA PRO A 82 -1.76 -29.70 6.28
C PRO A 82 -2.19 -28.25 6.59
N PRO A 83 -1.25 -27.28 6.62
CA PRO A 83 -1.59 -25.86 6.80
C PRO A 83 -2.59 -25.42 5.73
N ARG A 84 -3.62 -24.70 6.16
CA ARG A 84 -4.58 -24.09 5.24
C ARG A 84 -4.13 -22.67 4.91
N ASP A 85 -4.47 -22.23 3.71
CA ASP A 85 -4.22 -20.86 3.28
C ASP A 85 -4.99 -19.87 4.16
N GLU A 86 -4.24 -18.99 4.84
CA GLU A 86 -4.75 -18.01 5.81
C GLU A 86 -5.68 -17.00 5.14
N GLU A 87 -5.37 -16.60 3.91
CA GLU A 87 -6.14 -15.60 3.16
C GLU A 87 -7.45 -16.21 2.67
N ALA A 88 -7.39 -17.42 2.10
CA ALA A 88 -8.58 -18.14 1.65
C ALA A 88 -9.55 -18.46 2.81
N GLU A 89 -9.03 -18.87 3.97
CA GLU A 89 -9.87 -19.09 5.16
C GLU A 89 -10.46 -17.77 5.68
N THR A 90 -9.67 -16.69 5.73
CA THR A 90 -10.19 -15.36 6.12
C THR A 90 -11.32 -14.91 5.19
N ALA A 91 -11.15 -15.06 3.87
CA ALA A 91 -12.18 -14.76 2.88
C ALA A 91 -13.45 -15.61 3.07
N ARG A 92 -13.30 -16.89 3.47
CA ARG A 92 -14.43 -17.78 3.76
C ARG A 92 -15.23 -17.37 5.00
N PHE A 93 -14.56 -16.87 6.05
CA PHE A 93 -15.21 -16.52 7.32
C PHE A 93 -15.89 -15.15 7.32
N LEU A 94 -15.43 -14.22 6.48
CA LEU A 94 -15.99 -12.88 6.35
C LEU A 94 -17.50 -12.86 6.07
N PRO A 95 -18.04 -13.55 5.04
CA PRO A 95 -19.47 -13.55 4.76
C PRO A 95 -20.29 -14.18 5.89
N LEU A 96 -19.76 -15.21 6.56
CA LEU A 96 -20.42 -15.83 7.73
C LEU A 96 -20.55 -14.85 8.88
N TRP A 97 -19.51 -14.05 9.16
CA TRP A 97 -19.55 -13.01 10.19
C TRP A 97 -20.53 -11.89 9.84
N ARG A 98 -20.54 -11.41 8.59
CA ARG A 98 -21.48 -10.39 8.12
C ARG A 98 -22.94 -10.81 8.30
N ALA A 99 -23.28 -12.04 7.90
CA ALA A 99 -24.62 -12.58 8.05
C ALA A 99 -25.11 -12.58 9.52
N THR A 100 -24.18 -12.60 10.50
CA THR A 100 -24.54 -12.51 11.93
C THR A 100 -24.87 -11.10 12.42
N ARG A 101 -24.35 -10.05 11.77
CA ARG A 101 -24.57 -8.64 12.15
C ARG A 101 -25.63 -7.95 11.31
N GLU A 102 -25.71 -8.29 10.03
CA GLU A 102 -26.46 -7.52 9.02
C GLU A 102 -27.66 -8.30 8.47
N GLY A 103 -27.91 -9.52 8.96
CA GLY A 103 -29.11 -10.29 8.67
C GLY A 103 -29.12 -11.00 7.30
N GLU A 104 -28.25 -10.60 6.36
CA GLU A 104 -28.11 -11.23 5.05
C GLU A 104 -26.63 -11.38 4.63
N SER A 105 -26.29 -12.53 4.05
CA SER A 105 -25.03 -12.72 3.32
C SER A 105 -25.07 -11.84 2.07
N GLY A 106 -24.46 -10.64 2.14
CA GLY A 106 -24.41 -9.72 0.99
C GLY A 106 -24.11 -8.26 1.31
N ALA A 107 -24.12 -7.85 2.57
CA ALA A 107 -23.76 -6.49 2.95
C ALA A 107 -22.29 -6.18 2.57
N MET A 108 -22.05 -5.07 1.89
CA MET A 108 -20.69 -4.64 1.51
C MET A 108 -19.84 -4.33 2.76
N LYS A 109 -18.51 -4.30 2.62
CA LYS A 109 -17.57 -3.92 3.70
C LYS A 109 -18.03 -2.65 4.43
N SER A 110 -18.00 -2.69 5.76
CA SER A 110 -17.96 -1.48 6.58
C SER A 110 -16.68 -0.68 6.32
N PHE A 111 -16.69 0.62 6.65
CA PHE A 111 -15.53 1.48 6.39
C PHE A 111 -14.26 0.96 7.08
N GLN A 112 -14.38 0.37 8.27
CA GLN A 112 -13.24 -0.16 9.01
C GLN A 112 -12.68 -1.46 8.38
N GLU A 113 -13.53 -2.28 7.76
CA GLU A 113 -13.09 -3.45 7.00
C GLU A 113 -12.42 -3.06 5.68
N LEU A 114 -12.90 -1.98 5.06
CA LEU A 114 -12.29 -1.43 3.85
C LEU A 114 -10.89 -0.89 4.13
N LEU A 115 -10.70 -0.17 5.25
CA LEU A 115 -9.38 0.28 5.68
C LEU A 115 -8.39 -0.86 5.94
N ASN A 116 -8.87 -1.98 6.47
CA ASN A 116 -8.01 -3.08 6.89
C ASN A 116 -7.73 -4.12 5.79
N GLY A 117 -8.60 -4.20 4.77
CA GLY A 117 -8.54 -5.25 3.74
C GLY A 117 -8.79 -4.74 2.33
N GLY A 118 -8.70 -3.43 2.10
CA GLY A 118 -8.84 -2.78 0.80
C GLY A 118 -10.16 -3.05 0.09
N TRP A 119 -10.18 -2.79 -1.21
CA TRP A 119 -11.33 -3.02 -2.09
C TRP A 119 -11.58 -4.50 -2.43
N GLY A 120 -10.62 -5.39 -2.14
CA GLY A 120 -10.65 -6.80 -2.54
C GLY A 120 -10.24 -7.01 -4.00
N GLY A 121 -10.33 -8.25 -4.49
CA GLY A 121 -9.99 -8.59 -5.89
C GLY A 121 -8.52 -8.92 -6.15
N GLU A 122 -7.70 -9.15 -5.11
CA GLU A 122 -6.30 -9.57 -5.24
C GLU A 122 -6.17 -10.92 -6.00
N ASP A 123 -7.24 -11.72 -6.02
CA ASP A 123 -7.36 -12.97 -6.79
C ASP A 123 -7.85 -12.77 -8.24
N GLY A 124 -8.00 -11.52 -8.70
CA GLY A 124 -8.44 -11.15 -10.04
C GLY A 124 -9.94 -11.30 -10.27
N LYS A 125 -10.76 -11.56 -9.25
CA LYS A 125 -12.21 -11.66 -9.37
C LYS A 125 -12.91 -10.36 -9.04
N TRP A 126 -13.96 -10.06 -9.80
CA TRP A 126 -14.86 -8.95 -9.51
C TRP A 126 -15.64 -9.20 -8.22
N THR A 127 -15.49 -8.29 -7.25
CA THR A 127 -16.28 -8.26 -6.01
C THR A 127 -17.28 -7.10 -6.06
N PRO A 128 -18.38 -7.16 -5.29
CA PRO A 128 -19.29 -6.03 -5.14
C PRO A 128 -18.58 -4.75 -4.68
N GLU A 129 -17.57 -4.89 -3.81
CA GLU A 129 -16.75 -3.78 -3.34
C GLU A 129 -15.92 -3.13 -4.47
N LEU A 130 -15.36 -3.90 -5.41
CA LEU A 130 -14.64 -3.36 -6.57
C LEU A 130 -15.57 -2.57 -7.50
N VAL A 131 -16.76 -3.10 -7.76
CA VAL A 131 -17.76 -2.40 -8.59
C VAL A 131 -18.16 -1.09 -7.92
N MET A 132 -18.42 -1.12 -6.61
CA MET A 132 -18.81 0.07 -5.87
C MET A 132 -17.68 1.09 -5.76
N GLY A 133 -16.46 0.63 -5.54
CA GLY A 133 -15.27 1.49 -5.53
C GLY A 133 -15.04 2.20 -6.87
N ALA A 134 -15.32 1.53 -7.98
CA ALA A 134 -15.29 2.16 -9.30
C ALA A 134 -16.44 3.17 -9.47
N MET A 135 -17.67 2.81 -9.11
CA MET A 135 -18.83 3.67 -9.32
C MET A 135 -18.82 4.93 -8.44
N LEU A 136 -18.32 4.85 -7.19
CA LEU A 136 -18.26 6.00 -6.28
C LEU A 136 -17.06 6.92 -6.54
N ASN A 137 -16.07 6.51 -7.32
CA ASN A 137 -14.91 7.35 -7.61
C ASN A 137 -15.30 8.54 -8.51
N PRO A 138 -15.14 9.81 -8.05
CA PRO A 138 -15.49 10.98 -8.85
C PRO A 138 -14.74 11.07 -10.19
N PHE A 139 -13.56 10.47 -10.32
CA PHE A 139 -12.82 10.38 -11.58
C PHE A 139 -13.66 9.79 -12.73
N ASN A 140 -14.59 8.89 -12.41
CA ASN A 140 -15.47 8.29 -13.40
C ASN A 140 -16.68 9.15 -13.75
N ALA A 141 -16.92 10.25 -13.03
CA ALA A 141 -18.10 11.10 -13.19
C ALA A 141 -17.76 12.51 -13.72
N ILE A 142 -16.61 13.06 -13.35
CA ILE A 142 -16.20 14.42 -13.71
C ILE A 142 -14.96 14.43 -14.59
N ARG A 143 -14.85 15.42 -15.48
CA ARG A 143 -13.59 15.68 -16.18
C ARG A 143 -12.68 16.54 -15.29
N ILE A 144 -11.69 15.91 -14.66
CA ILE A 144 -10.71 16.62 -13.84
C ILE A 144 -9.80 17.49 -14.74
N HIS A 145 -9.47 18.68 -14.25
CA HIS A 145 -8.61 19.62 -14.97
C HIS A 145 -7.24 18.98 -15.31
N PRO A 146 -6.68 19.20 -16.53
CA PRO A 146 -5.45 18.53 -16.97
C PRO A 146 -4.22 18.76 -16.10
N SER A 147 -4.20 19.81 -15.26
CA SER A 147 -3.11 20.05 -14.32
C SER A 147 -3.10 19.11 -13.10
N LEU A 148 -4.20 18.38 -12.89
CA LEU A 148 -4.44 17.53 -11.71
C LEU A 148 -4.61 16.05 -12.06
N ALA A 149 -4.96 15.72 -13.29
CA ALA A 149 -5.09 14.33 -13.76
C ALA A 149 -4.74 14.23 -15.24
N ALA A 150 -4.32 13.04 -15.66
CA ALA A 150 -4.16 12.70 -17.07
C ALA A 150 -5.52 12.84 -17.82
N PRO A 151 -5.51 13.08 -19.15
CA PRO A 151 -6.72 13.07 -19.95
C PRO A 151 -7.50 11.76 -19.78
N HIS A 152 -8.77 11.86 -19.43
CA HIS A 152 -9.67 10.72 -19.23
C HIS A 152 -11.09 11.08 -19.67
N GLU A 153 -11.86 10.04 -19.99
CA GLU A 153 -13.28 10.14 -20.26
C GLU A 153 -14.08 9.64 -19.06
N PRO A 154 -15.06 10.43 -18.56
CA PRO A 154 -16.01 9.96 -17.55
C PRO A 154 -16.78 8.74 -18.07
N LEU A 155 -16.91 7.72 -17.22
CA LEU A 155 -17.65 6.48 -17.52
C LEU A 155 -19.14 6.61 -17.21
N ILE A 156 -19.50 7.53 -16.30
CA ILE A 156 -20.87 7.82 -15.88
C ILE A 156 -21.10 9.32 -15.89
N SER A 157 -22.36 9.73 -16.00
CA SER A 157 -22.71 11.15 -15.95
C SER A 157 -22.62 11.69 -14.51
N GLU A 158 -22.40 13.00 -14.37
CA GLU A 158 -22.41 13.66 -13.06
C GLU A 158 -23.76 13.46 -12.34
N ASP A 159 -24.87 13.52 -13.08
CA ASP A 159 -26.21 13.33 -12.53
C ASP A 159 -26.45 11.90 -12.02
N ASP A 160 -26.01 10.89 -12.78
CA ASP A 160 -26.12 9.47 -12.35
C ASP A 160 -25.24 9.19 -11.14
N TRP A 161 -24.06 9.80 -11.07
CA TRP A 161 -23.19 9.72 -9.91
C TRP A 161 -23.83 10.35 -8.67
N VAL A 162 -24.47 11.52 -8.82
CA VAL A 162 -25.19 12.17 -7.70
C VAL A 162 -26.36 11.30 -7.22
N GLN A 163 -27.11 10.67 -8.13
CA GLN A 163 -28.20 9.75 -7.76
C GLN A 163 -27.67 8.53 -7.02
N LEU A 164 -26.57 7.92 -7.50
CA LEU A 164 -25.90 6.81 -6.80
C LEU A 164 -25.49 7.22 -5.38
N MET A 165 -24.86 8.39 -5.23
CA MET A 165 -24.45 8.89 -3.92
C MET A 165 -25.64 9.12 -2.98
N GLN A 166 -26.79 9.56 -3.50
CA GLN A 166 -28.02 9.68 -2.69
C GLN A 166 -28.49 8.31 -2.18
N ILE A 167 -28.55 7.30 -3.05
CA ILE A 167 -28.93 5.93 -2.69
C ILE A 167 -27.99 5.38 -1.60
N GLU A 168 -26.68 5.52 -1.77
CA GLU A 168 -25.71 5.04 -0.79
C GLU A 168 -25.82 5.78 0.55
N ILE A 169 -26.12 7.07 0.55
CA ILE A 169 -26.35 7.85 1.78
C ILE A 169 -27.61 7.36 2.50
N GLU A 170 -28.69 7.05 1.77
CA GLU A 170 -29.92 6.52 2.32
C GLU A 170 -29.73 5.13 2.92
N GLU A 171 -28.97 4.26 2.25
CA GLU A 171 -28.74 2.88 2.69
C GLU A 171 -27.69 2.75 3.80
N ARG A 172 -26.60 3.52 3.75
CA ARG A 172 -25.41 3.34 4.62
C ARG A 172 -25.18 4.51 5.58
N GLY A 173 -25.86 5.62 5.36
CA GLY A 173 -25.69 6.85 6.12
C GLY A 173 -24.57 7.74 5.59
N ALA A 174 -24.78 9.05 5.73
CA ALA A 174 -23.88 10.08 5.22
C ALA A 174 -22.44 9.98 5.74
N GLU A 175 -22.25 9.61 7.01
CA GLU A 175 -20.89 9.49 7.58
C GLU A 175 -20.07 8.41 6.86
N HIS A 176 -20.66 7.25 6.60
CA HIS A 176 -19.98 6.15 5.93
C HIS A 176 -19.54 6.56 4.53
N VAL A 177 -20.48 7.09 3.74
CA VAL A 177 -20.23 7.52 2.35
C VAL A 177 -19.15 8.59 2.27
N LEU A 178 -19.19 9.61 3.14
CA LEU A 178 -18.17 10.65 3.17
C LEU A 178 -16.78 10.13 3.54
N ARG A 179 -16.70 9.16 4.46
CA ARG A 179 -15.43 8.52 4.83
C ARG A 179 -14.84 7.71 3.67
N VAL A 180 -15.68 6.95 2.96
CA VAL A 180 -15.29 6.21 1.76
C VAL A 180 -14.80 7.16 0.67
N LEU A 181 -15.54 8.25 0.40
CA LEU A 181 -15.14 9.26 -0.56
C LEU A 181 -13.78 9.89 -0.21
N LEU A 182 -13.59 10.30 1.05
CA LEU A 182 -12.32 10.84 1.52
C LEU A 182 -11.16 9.84 1.37
N HIS A 183 -11.44 8.56 1.53
CA HIS A 183 -10.44 7.51 1.39
C HIS A 183 -10.02 7.33 -0.08
N MET A 184 -10.97 7.35 -1.01
CA MET A 184 -10.68 7.35 -2.46
C MET A 184 -9.87 8.59 -2.88
N LEU A 185 -10.25 9.78 -2.39
CA LEU A 185 -9.55 11.02 -2.72
C LEU A 185 -8.11 11.06 -2.17
N LYS A 186 -7.78 10.21 -1.20
CA LYS A 186 -6.42 9.97 -0.70
C LYS A 186 -5.66 8.91 -1.50
N GLY A 187 -6.12 8.56 -2.69
CA GLY A 187 -5.44 7.63 -3.58
C GLY A 187 -5.75 6.15 -3.35
N ASP A 188 -6.58 5.80 -2.37
CA ASP A 188 -6.98 4.40 -2.13
C ASP A 188 -8.30 4.09 -2.86
N TYR A 189 -8.20 4.00 -4.18
CA TYR A 189 -9.31 3.63 -5.07
C TYR A 189 -9.00 2.35 -5.84
N VAL A 190 -10.02 1.78 -6.46
CA VAL A 190 -9.91 0.53 -7.23
C VAL A 190 -8.92 0.70 -8.39
N GLY A 191 -7.82 -0.08 -8.37
CA GLY A 191 -6.76 -0.04 -9.38
C GLY A 191 -5.58 0.88 -9.06
N ALA A 192 -5.51 1.47 -7.86
CA ALA A 192 -4.33 2.21 -7.41
C ALA A 192 -3.15 1.27 -7.10
N GLU A 193 -1.92 1.69 -7.43
CA GLU A 193 -0.71 1.00 -6.98
C GLU A 193 -0.54 1.11 -5.46
N ARG A 194 -0.15 0.01 -4.82
CA ARG A 194 0.00 -0.10 -3.36
C ARG A 194 1.03 0.93 -2.88
N GLY A 195 0.62 1.89 -2.06
CA GLY A 195 1.50 2.90 -1.48
C GLY A 195 1.57 4.24 -2.20
N ALA A 196 0.76 4.48 -3.24
CA ALA A 196 0.65 5.80 -3.87
C ALA A 196 -0.33 6.70 -3.08
N PRO A 197 0.13 7.71 -2.32
CA PRO A 197 -0.74 8.49 -1.44
C PRO A 197 -1.73 9.41 -2.17
N TYR A 198 -1.63 9.55 -3.50
CA TYR A 198 -2.51 10.39 -4.34
C TYR A 198 -2.59 9.87 -5.78
N GLY A 199 -2.97 8.59 -5.98
CA GLY A 199 -2.88 7.76 -7.19
C GLY A 199 -3.14 8.30 -8.62
N TYR A 200 -3.38 9.59 -8.84
CA TYR A 200 -3.31 10.22 -10.16
C TYR A 200 -1.86 10.33 -10.63
N HIS A 201 -1.36 9.30 -11.28
CA HIS A 201 -0.09 9.35 -12.00
C HIS A 201 -0.28 10.25 -13.20
N ASN A 202 0.47 11.34 -13.25
CA ASN A 202 0.73 12.02 -14.50
C ASN A 202 2.18 11.69 -14.82
N ALA A 203 2.39 10.62 -15.60
CA ALA A 203 3.71 10.15 -15.98
C ALA A 203 4.56 11.26 -16.61
N ASP A 204 3.94 12.17 -17.38
CA ASP A 204 4.62 13.34 -17.94
C ASP A 204 5.08 14.31 -16.83
N ARG A 205 4.24 14.51 -15.82
CA ARG A 205 4.58 15.36 -14.66
C ARG A 205 5.63 14.72 -13.76
N GLU A 206 5.56 13.41 -13.52
CA GLU A 206 6.56 12.67 -12.76
C GLU A 206 7.91 12.68 -13.46
N ALA A 207 7.92 12.46 -14.78
CA ALA A 207 9.12 12.61 -15.60
C ALA A 207 9.65 14.05 -15.59
N MET A 208 8.78 15.06 -15.67
CA MET A 208 9.17 16.47 -15.55
C MET A 208 9.71 16.81 -14.16
N GLU A 209 9.13 16.27 -13.09
CA GLU A 209 9.58 16.49 -11.71
C GLU A 209 10.89 15.75 -11.44
N ALA A 210 11.07 14.54 -11.97
CA ALA A 210 12.33 13.78 -11.94
C ALA A 210 13.44 14.51 -12.72
N TYR A 211 13.13 15.01 -13.92
CA TYR A 211 14.08 15.81 -14.70
C TYR A 211 14.44 17.12 -14.00
N ALA A 212 13.47 17.81 -13.38
CA ALA A 212 13.72 19.00 -12.59
C ALA A 212 14.59 18.71 -11.36
N ALA A 213 14.31 17.62 -10.65
CA ALA A 213 15.10 17.15 -9.52
C ALA A 213 16.54 16.80 -9.96
N PHE A 214 16.70 16.11 -11.08
CA PHE A 214 18.01 15.78 -11.65
C PHE A 214 18.82 17.04 -11.96
N ARG A 215 18.24 18.01 -12.69
CA ARG A 215 18.92 19.28 -13.00
C ARG A 215 19.31 20.06 -11.76
N TYR A 216 18.41 20.15 -10.77
CA TYR A 216 18.72 20.82 -9.50
C TYR A 216 19.83 20.09 -8.74
N GLY A 217 19.79 18.76 -8.69
CA GLY A 217 20.84 17.96 -8.07
C GLY A 217 22.20 18.14 -8.76
N CYS A 218 22.25 18.20 -10.10
CA CYS A 218 23.47 18.50 -10.85
C CYS A 218 24.06 19.87 -10.50
N GLN A 219 23.21 20.91 -10.36
CA GLN A 219 23.64 22.24 -9.93
C GLN A 219 24.26 22.22 -8.52
N GLU A 220 23.63 21.52 -7.59
CA GLU A 220 24.13 21.39 -6.22
C GLU A 220 25.39 20.53 -6.12
N ILE A 221 25.49 19.47 -6.94
CA ILE A 221 26.70 18.66 -7.09
C ILE A 221 27.86 19.54 -7.56
N LEU A 222 27.66 20.31 -8.62
CA LEU A 222 28.65 21.26 -9.11
C LEU A 222 29.09 22.25 -8.04
N ARG A 223 28.13 22.80 -7.28
CA ARG A 223 28.42 23.72 -6.16
C ARG A 223 29.30 23.04 -5.10
N ARG A 224 29.02 21.79 -4.74
CA ARG A 224 29.81 21.04 -3.76
C ARG A 224 31.17 20.62 -4.29
N LEU A 225 31.28 20.13 -5.53
CA LEU A 225 32.55 19.75 -6.15
C LEU A 225 33.53 20.94 -6.25
N ARG A 226 33.02 22.17 -6.39
CA ARG A 226 33.84 23.40 -6.34
C ARG A 226 34.37 23.72 -4.93
N ALA A 227 33.61 23.38 -3.90
CA ALA A 227 33.94 23.71 -2.51
C ALA A 227 34.76 22.62 -1.81
N GLU A 228 34.56 21.36 -2.18
CA GLU A 228 35.07 20.18 -1.47
C GLU A 228 35.97 19.33 -2.39
N PRO A 229 37.30 19.50 -2.33
CA PRO A 229 38.21 18.65 -3.07
C PRO A 229 38.12 17.20 -2.57
N ASN A 230 38.11 16.24 -3.50
CA ASN A 230 37.96 14.79 -3.25
C ASN A 230 36.57 14.28 -2.89
N LEU A 231 35.53 15.13 -2.86
CA LEU A 231 34.16 14.71 -2.53
C LEU A 231 33.67 13.52 -3.36
N LEU A 232 34.00 13.46 -4.65
CA LEU A 232 33.62 12.35 -5.52
C LEU A 232 34.23 11.02 -5.05
N ALA A 233 35.53 11.01 -4.76
CA ALA A 233 36.22 9.81 -4.29
C ALA A 233 35.73 9.34 -2.91
N GLU A 234 35.41 10.29 -2.02
CA GLU A 234 34.81 10.00 -0.71
C GLU A 234 33.40 9.46 -0.85
N SER A 235 32.59 10.03 -1.73
CA SER A 235 31.21 9.62 -1.99
C SER A 235 31.14 8.22 -2.61
N ILE A 236 32.04 7.89 -3.54
CA ILE A 236 32.17 6.53 -4.10
C ILE A 236 32.48 5.53 -2.98
N ARG A 237 33.40 5.85 -2.05
CA ARG A 237 33.71 4.97 -0.91
C ARG A 237 32.52 4.83 0.03
N ALA A 238 31.86 5.93 0.37
CA ALA A 238 30.69 5.93 1.24
C ALA A 238 29.55 5.09 0.65
N MET A 239 29.32 5.20 -0.66
CA MET A 239 28.34 4.39 -1.38
C MET A 239 28.70 2.90 -1.34
N ARG A 240 29.96 2.52 -1.60
CA ARG A 240 30.39 1.10 -1.54
C ARG A 240 30.29 0.50 -0.14
N ALA A 241 30.37 1.33 0.90
CA ALA A 241 30.21 0.93 2.29
C ALA A 241 28.74 0.94 2.77
N ASP A 242 27.80 1.44 1.96
CA ASP A 242 26.39 1.54 2.32
C ASP A 242 25.69 0.18 2.14
N GLU A 243 25.58 -0.59 3.24
CA GLU A 243 24.85 -1.86 3.26
C GLU A 243 23.31 -1.67 3.21
N THR A 244 22.80 -0.44 3.35
CA THR A 244 21.37 -0.14 3.35
C THR A 244 20.80 0.14 1.96
N MET A 245 21.64 0.10 0.92
CA MET A 245 21.22 0.34 -0.46
C MET A 245 20.36 -0.82 -0.98
N ASP A 246 19.31 -0.47 -1.72
CA ASP A 246 18.41 -1.47 -2.31
C ASP A 246 19.16 -2.39 -3.28
N ARG A 247 18.66 -3.63 -3.42
CA ARG A 247 19.30 -4.65 -4.25
C ARG A 247 19.29 -4.28 -5.72
N ASP A 248 18.21 -3.66 -6.20
CA ASP A 248 18.04 -3.32 -7.61
C ASP A 248 18.86 -2.06 -7.95
N ASP A 249 18.83 -1.04 -7.09
CA ASP A 249 19.71 0.13 -7.18
C ASP A 249 21.20 -0.28 -7.24
N ARG A 250 21.57 -1.31 -6.44
CA ARG A 250 22.94 -1.85 -6.44
C ARG A 250 23.27 -2.60 -7.72
N ALA A 251 22.31 -3.28 -8.32
CA ALA A 251 22.52 -4.01 -9.57
C ALA A 251 22.72 -3.03 -10.74
N GLU A 252 21.87 -2.00 -10.85
CA GLU A 252 21.95 -0.96 -11.89
C GLU A 252 23.28 -0.19 -11.82
N LEU A 253 23.73 0.11 -10.60
CA LEU A 253 25.01 0.77 -10.40
C LEU A 253 26.21 -0.13 -10.79
N LEU A 254 26.18 -1.42 -10.43
CA LEU A 254 27.24 -2.36 -10.83
C LEU A 254 27.29 -2.56 -12.35
N GLU A 255 26.12 -2.54 -13.00
CA GLU A 255 26.02 -2.56 -14.47
C GLU A 255 26.66 -1.30 -15.07
N SER A 256 26.39 -0.12 -14.51
CA SER A 256 27.03 1.14 -14.93
C SER A 256 28.56 1.15 -14.68
N GLU A 257 29.02 0.62 -13.54
CA GLU A 257 30.46 0.44 -13.24
C GLU A 257 31.15 -0.60 -14.15
N SER A 258 30.38 -1.39 -14.90
CA SER A 258 30.94 -2.39 -15.81
C SER A 258 31.53 -1.76 -17.08
N ASP A 259 31.17 -0.51 -17.44
CA ASP A 259 31.73 0.22 -18.58
C ASP A 259 33.01 0.99 -18.18
N PRO A 260 34.20 0.55 -18.65
CA PRO A 260 35.47 1.21 -18.32
C PRO A 260 35.63 2.58 -18.98
N SER A 261 34.87 2.88 -20.03
CA SER A 261 34.91 4.18 -20.73
C SER A 261 34.13 5.22 -19.92
N LEU A 262 32.91 4.87 -19.50
CA LEU A 262 32.09 5.69 -18.62
C LEU A 262 32.79 5.96 -17.27
N LEU A 263 33.39 4.93 -16.65
CA LEU A 263 34.15 5.11 -15.40
C LEU A 263 35.33 6.08 -15.57
N ARG A 264 36.04 6.03 -16.71
CA ARG A 264 37.15 6.96 -16.96
C ARG A 264 36.66 8.38 -17.11
N GLU A 265 35.55 8.57 -17.80
CA GLU A 265 34.89 9.87 -17.94
C GLU A 265 34.49 10.43 -16.57
N VAL A 266 33.79 9.63 -15.75
CA VAL A 266 33.38 10.02 -14.39
C VAL A 266 34.56 10.41 -13.50
N MET A 267 35.67 9.66 -13.58
CA MET A 267 36.85 9.92 -12.74
C MET A 267 37.61 11.21 -13.12
N ILE A 268 37.37 11.77 -14.30
CA ILE A 268 37.95 13.06 -14.75
C ILE A 268 36.94 14.21 -14.69
N VAL A 269 35.71 13.97 -14.21
CA VAL A 269 34.72 15.02 -14.02
C VAL A 269 35.22 15.99 -12.96
N THR A 270 35.30 17.25 -13.36
CA THR A 270 35.61 18.40 -12.51
C THR A 270 34.56 19.47 -12.77
N PRO A 271 34.47 20.51 -11.92
CA PRO A 271 33.56 21.63 -12.19
C PRO A 271 33.78 22.32 -13.54
N ASP A 272 35.00 22.22 -14.10
CA ASP A 272 35.37 22.85 -15.37
C ASP A 272 35.10 21.93 -16.57
N THR A 273 35.09 20.62 -16.38
CA THR A 273 34.82 19.61 -17.42
C THR A 273 33.40 19.05 -17.38
N TRP A 274 32.56 19.55 -16.47
CA TRP A 274 31.20 19.05 -16.27
C TRP A 274 30.34 19.15 -17.52
N ASP A 275 30.36 20.29 -18.21
CA ASP A 275 29.53 20.51 -19.41
C ASP A 275 30.01 19.70 -20.63
N GLU A 276 31.21 19.13 -20.57
CA GLU A 276 31.79 18.28 -21.61
C GLU A 276 31.52 16.78 -21.37
N ALA A 277 31.09 16.42 -20.15
CA ALA A 277 30.79 15.04 -19.79
C ALA A 277 29.41 14.59 -20.32
N SER A 278 29.32 13.30 -20.64
CA SER A 278 28.11 12.63 -21.09
C SER A 278 26.99 12.68 -20.04
N GLU A 279 25.74 12.57 -20.51
CA GLU A 279 24.57 12.50 -19.64
C GLU A 279 24.61 11.26 -18.75
N GLU A 280 25.14 10.14 -19.26
CA GLU A 280 25.40 8.92 -18.51
C GLU A 280 26.43 9.15 -17.40
N ALA A 281 27.49 9.93 -17.66
CA ALA A 281 28.47 10.29 -16.64
C ALA A 281 27.86 11.20 -15.56
N HIS A 282 26.97 12.14 -15.92
CA HIS A 282 26.22 12.94 -14.95
C HIS A 282 25.32 12.07 -14.08
N HIS A 283 24.59 11.12 -14.66
CA HIS A 283 23.76 10.17 -13.90
C HIS A 283 24.58 9.34 -12.92
N MET A 284 25.74 8.86 -13.34
CA MET A 284 26.63 8.07 -12.48
C MET A 284 27.21 8.90 -11.34
N VAL A 285 27.65 10.14 -11.60
CA VAL A 285 28.09 11.07 -10.54
C VAL A 285 26.93 11.42 -9.60
N PHE A 286 25.73 11.60 -10.13
CA PHE A 286 24.52 11.84 -9.34
C PHE A 286 24.27 10.69 -8.36
N GLY A 287 24.28 9.44 -8.84
CA GLY A 287 24.10 8.25 -8.01
C GLY A 287 25.18 8.08 -6.93
N TYR A 288 26.42 8.52 -7.22
CA TYR A 288 27.51 8.50 -6.25
C TYR A 288 27.37 9.54 -5.14
N LEU A 289 26.93 10.76 -5.44
CA LEU A 289 26.92 11.85 -4.44
C LEU A 289 25.60 11.95 -3.67
N ILE A 290 24.47 11.70 -4.35
CA ILE A 290 23.13 11.87 -3.79
C ILE A 290 22.58 10.50 -3.39
N LYS A 291 22.19 10.36 -2.11
CA LYS A 291 21.50 9.16 -1.61
C LYS A 291 20.04 9.19 -2.04
N GLN A 292 19.42 10.36 -1.94
CA GLN A 292 18.03 10.56 -2.30
C GLN A 292 17.78 12.04 -2.59
N ILE A 293 16.94 12.33 -3.56
CA ILE A 293 16.33 13.63 -3.75
C ILE A 293 14.81 13.46 -3.67
N SER A 294 14.12 14.31 -2.93
CA SER A 294 12.67 14.19 -2.75
C SER A 294 11.96 15.52 -2.96
N PRO A 295 10.84 15.54 -3.69
CA PRO A 295 9.97 16.71 -3.77
C PRO A 295 9.30 16.92 -2.41
N VAL A 296 9.53 18.08 -1.80
CA VAL A 296 8.96 18.49 -0.50
C VAL A 296 8.07 19.74 -0.61
N GLY A 297 8.19 20.50 -1.70
CA GLY A 297 7.45 21.74 -1.94
C GLY A 297 6.41 21.64 -3.06
N ARG A 298 5.54 22.66 -3.15
CA ARG A 298 4.52 22.76 -4.21
C ARG A 298 5.15 23.10 -5.57
N ALA A 299 4.53 22.65 -6.65
CA ALA A 299 4.87 23.11 -8.00
C ALA A 299 4.71 24.63 -8.10
N GLY A 300 5.76 25.33 -8.55
CA GLY A 300 5.81 26.79 -8.70
C GLY A 300 6.68 27.55 -7.70
N LEU A 301 7.22 26.87 -6.68
CA LEU A 301 8.25 27.45 -5.79
C LEU A 301 9.65 27.38 -6.44
N PRO A 302 10.65 28.13 -5.95
CA PRO A 302 12.05 27.95 -6.32
C PRO A 302 12.54 26.52 -6.01
N ASP A 303 13.48 26.00 -6.81
CA ASP A 303 13.91 24.58 -6.70
C ASP A 303 14.50 24.23 -5.33
N GLU A 304 15.11 25.19 -4.63
CA GLU A 304 15.62 25.06 -3.26
C GLU A 304 14.55 24.78 -2.20
N GLU A 305 13.32 25.28 -2.42
CA GLU A 305 12.16 25.02 -1.55
C GLU A 305 11.39 23.77 -2.01
N ARG A 306 11.59 23.34 -3.26
CA ARG A 306 10.90 22.21 -3.86
C ARG A 306 11.58 20.88 -3.59
N PHE A 307 12.91 20.85 -3.58
CA PHE A 307 13.65 19.60 -3.52
C PHE A 307 14.56 19.54 -2.29
N ARG A 308 14.46 18.42 -1.56
CA ARG A 308 15.37 18.12 -0.45
C ARG A 308 16.35 17.05 -0.89
N ILE A 309 17.65 17.36 -0.80
CA ILE A 309 18.75 16.45 -1.11
C ILE A 309 19.25 15.81 0.18
N THR A 310 19.28 14.49 0.21
CA THR A 310 20.00 13.68 1.19
C THR A 310 21.31 13.25 0.56
N TRP A 311 22.41 13.83 1.02
CA TRP A 311 23.75 13.53 0.54
C TRP A 311 24.29 12.23 1.12
N ARG A 312 25.10 11.49 0.36
CA ARG A 312 25.82 10.32 0.91
C ARG A 312 26.90 10.72 1.89
N VAL A 313 27.70 11.72 1.51
CA VAL A 313 28.65 12.38 2.42
C VAL A 313 27.97 13.66 2.95
N PRO A 314 27.70 13.76 4.27
CA PRO A 314 27.07 14.94 4.85
C PRO A 314 27.83 16.22 4.50
N VAL A 315 27.10 17.33 4.33
CA VAL A 315 27.72 18.64 4.12
C VAL A 315 28.48 19.01 5.41
N PRO A 316 29.77 19.37 5.33
CA PRO A 316 30.52 19.78 6.52
C PRO A 316 29.81 20.96 7.18
N ALA A 317 29.61 20.88 8.50
CA ALA A 317 29.05 21.99 9.26
C ALA A 317 29.96 23.22 9.08
N ALA A 318 29.37 24.36 8.72
CA ALA A 318 30.11 25.61 8.61
C ALA A 318 30.89 25.87 9.91
N VAL A 319 32.22 25.98 9.79
CA VAL A 319 33.11 26.42 10.88
C VAL A 319 33.02 27.94 11.01
#